data_AF-D0NIG4-F1
#
_entry.id   AF-D0NIG4-F1
#
_cell.length_a   1.000
_cell.length_b   1.000
_cell.length_c   1.000
_cell.angle_alpha   90.00
_cell.angle_beta   90.00
_cell.angle_gamma   90.00
#
_symmetry.space_group_name_H-M   'P 1'
#
loop_
_entity.id
_entity.type
_entity.pdbx_description
1 polymer ?
#
loop_
_entity_poly.entity_id
_entity_poly.type
_entity_poly.pdbx_seq_one_letter_code
_entity_poly.pdbx_strand_id
1 'polypeptide(L)'
;MKVLAEKYTDVGVVSPSFREPKEPDRKRIVANAYKAFTPTKSKLIGALNYDGAHWVAFFIDVGNREVVEPLLPVNTELTYDNYTSCFQQDNDNCGLWCLIVLELSLTGMPWHKGLYKLVPYLRLRFLSLCLGYVEEKR
;
A
#
# COMPACT_ATOMS: atom_id res chain seq x y z
N MET A 1 -5.77 2.05 4.16
CA MET A 1 -4.60 1.15 4.31
C MET A 1 -4.62 0.36 5.63
N LYS A 2 -4.74 0.98 6.82
CA LYS A 2 -4.80 0.22 8.09
C LYS A 2 -5.85 -0.92 8.10
N VAL A 3 -7.05 -0.65 7.61
CA VAL A 3 -8.12 -1.67 7.49
C VAL A 3 -7.71 -2.84 6.59
N LEU A 4 -6.91 -2.59 5.55
CA LEU A 4 -6.37 -3.67 4.71
C LEU A 4 -5.37 -4.54 5.51
N ALA A 5 -4.55 -3.95 6.38
CA ALA A 5 -3.63 -4.69 7.23
C ALA A 5 -4.33 -5.55 8.31
N GLU A 6 -5.51 -5.14 8.78
CA GLU A 6 -6.32 -5.97 9.69
C GLU A 6 -7.01 -7.10 8.91
N LYS A 7 -7.51 -6.80 7.72
CA LYS A 7 -8.15 -7.79 6.84
C LYS A 7 -7.17 -8.85 6.32
N TYR A 8 -5.94 -8.46 5.99
CA TYR A 8 -4.89 -9.33 5.47
C TYR A 8 -3.75 -9.43 6.49
N THR A 9 -3.74 -10.51 7.28
CA THR A 9 -2.94 -10.63 8.51
C THR A 9 -1.43 -10.65 8.29
N ASP A 10 -0.96 -10.94 7.07
CA ASP A 10 0.45 -10.97 6.68
C ASP A 10 0.95 -9.66 6.04
N VAL A 11 0.16 -8.58 6.16
CA VAL A 11 0.47 -7.27 5.55
C VAL A 11 0.93 -6.24 6.59
N GLY A 12 2.08 -5.62 6.34
CA GLY A 12 2.55 -4.41 7.00
C GLY A 12 2.16 -3.15 6.22
N VAL A 13 1.84 -2.07 6.92
CA VAL A 13 1.48 -0.77 6.30
C VAL A 13 2.56 0.25 6.58
N VAL A 14 3.07 0.88 5.53
CA VAL A 14 3.93 2.05 5.60
C VAL A 14 3.07 3.31 5.59
N SER A 15 3.16 4.11 6.65
CA SER A 15 2.42 5.37 6.77
C SER A 15 2.80 6.36 5.67
N PRO A 16 1.87 7.16 5.12
CA PRO A 16 2.20 8.27 4.20
C PRO A 16 3.22 9.28 4.77
N SER A 17 3.28 9.42 6.11
CA SER A 17 4.30 10.24 6.79
C SER A 17 5.73 9.75 6.58
N PHE A 18 5.91 8.53 6.04
CA PHE A 18 7.20 8.00 5.57
C PHE A 18 7.86 8.89 4.51
N ARG A 19 7.10 9.72 3.78
CA ARG A 19 7.66 10.65 2.80
C ARG A 19 8.42 11.82 3.44
N GLU A 20 8.02 12.27 4.63
CA GLU A 20 8.53 13.51 5.23
C GLU A 20 10.03 13.48 5.57
N PRO A 21 10.56 12.42 6.21
CA PRO A 21 11.98 12.36 6.51
C PRO A 21 12.78 12.12 5.23
N LYS A 22 13.88 12.86 5.03
CA LYS A 22 14.78 12.63 3.90
C LYS A 22 15.74 11.47 4.20
N GLU A 23 16.11 11.33 5.47
CA GLU A 23 17.10 10.38 5.96
C GLU A 23 16.54 8.95 5.99
N PRO A 24 17.23 7.96 5.37
CA PRO A 24 16.78 6.57 5.33
C PRO A 24 16.47 5.97 6.71
N ASP A 25 17.27 6.28 7.73
CA ASP A 25 17.08 5.76 9.08
C ASP A 25 15.80 6.30 9.73
N ARG A 26 15.48 7.57 9.49
CA ARG A 26 14.23 8.17 9.98
C ARG A 26 13.02 7.56 9.28
N LYS A 27 13.12 7.30 7.97
CA LYS A 27 12.09 6.58 7.22
C LYS A 27 11.82 5.19 7.80
N ARG A 28 12.88 4.44 8.16
CA ARG A 28 12.77 3.13 8.82
C ARG A 28 12.06 3.20 10.15
N ILE A 29 12.41 4.17 11.00
CA ILE A 29 11.76 4.39 12.29
C ILE A 29 10.27 4.64 12.11
N VAL A 30 9.88 5.51 11.16
CA VAL A 30 8.47 5.79 10.88
C VAL A 30 7.73 4.55 10.40
N ALA A 31 8.29 3.78 9.46
CA ALA A 31 7.66 2.54 9.00
C ALA A 31 7.55 1.49 10.12
N ASN A 32 8.59 1.33 10.94
CA ASN A 32 8.59 0.36 12.04
C ASN A 32 7.63 0.75 13.18
N ALA A 33 7.40 2.03 13.43
CA ALA A 33 6.38 2.49 14.39
C ALA A 33 4.97 1.98 14.06
N TYR A 34 4.71 1.65 12.79
CA TYR A 34 3.47 1.04 12.31
C TYR A 34 3.55 -0.48 12.19
N LYS A 35 4.57 -1.11 12.82
CA LYS A 35 4.82 -2.55 12.82
C LYS A 35 4.97 -3.14 11.42
N ALA A 36 5.39 -2.33 10.45
CA ALA A 36 5.49 -2.73 9.05
C ALA A 36 6.42 -3.93 8.86
N PHE A 37 7.56 -3.95 9.55
CA PHE A 37 8.60 -4.97 9.41
C PHE A 37 8.52 -6.10 10.45
N THR A 38 7.34 -6.32 11.06
CA THR A 38 7.20 -7.44 12.01
C THR A 38 7.47 -8.76 11.26
N PRO A 39 8.19 -9.73 11.84
CA PRO A 39 8.53 -10.98 11.14
C PRO A 39 7.30 -11.70 10.56
N THR A 40 6.14 -11.62 11.20
CA THR A 40 4.90 -12.24 10.72
C THR A 40 4.34 -11.61 9.44
N LYS A 41 4.93 -10.52 8.93
CA LYS A 41 4.50 -9.81 7.72
C LYS A 41 5.40 -10.20 6.55
N SER A 42 4.79 -10.75 5.50
CA SER A 42 5.45 -11.12 4.25
C SER A 42 5.15 -10.14 3.12
N LYS A 43 4.27 -9.16 3.35
CA LYS A 43 3.93 -8.13 2.35
C LYS A 43 3.95 -6.75 2.99
N LEU A 44 4.42 -5.74 2.25
CA LEU A 44 4.33 -4.33 2.63
C LEU A 44 3.49 -3.57 1.62
N ILE A 45 2.60 -2.72 2.12
CA ILE A 45 1.86 -1.77 1.30
C ILE A 45 2.11 -0.34 1.80
N GLY A 46 2.15 0.60 0.88
CA GLY A 46 2.21 2.02 1.22
C GLY A 46 1.64 2.89 0.12
N ALA A 47 1.37 4.13 0.48
CA ALA A 47 0.94 5.17 -0.45
C ALA A 47 1.71 6.45 -0.16
N LEU A 48 2.14 7.12 -1.23
CA LEU A 48 2.84 8.38 -1.23
C LEU A 48 1.95 9.40 -1.91
N ASN A 49 1.77 10.55 -1.28
CA ASN A 49 1.23 11.70 -1.97
C ASN A 49 2.41 12.40 -2.65
N TYR A 50 2.38 12.56 -3.97
CA TYR A 50 3.31 13.31 -4.78
C TYR A 50 2.79 14.73 -4.97
N ASP A 51 3.61 15.69 -4.55
CA ASP A 51 3.38 17.14 -4.69
C ASP A 51 2.00 17.67 -4.20
N GLY A 52 1.44 17.07 -3.16
CA GLY A 52 0.12 17.46 -2.63
C GLY A 52 -1.07 16.94 -3.45
N ALA A 53 -0.87 16.63 -4.73
CA ALA A 53 -1.96 16.49 -5.69
C ALA A 53 -2.21 15.04 -6.17
N HIS A 54 -1.21 14.17 -6.19
CA HIS A 54 -1.34 12.85 -6.80
C HIS A 54 -0.92 11.73 -5.86
N TRP A 55 -1.78 10.73 -5.66
CA TRP A 55 -1.44 9.56 -4.86
C TRP A 55 -0.83 8.45 -5.72
N VAL A 56 0.26 7.86 -5.23
CA VAL A 56 0.94 6.70 -5.81
C VAL A 56 1.04 5.61 -4.75
N ALA A 57 0.77 4.36 -5.12
CA ALA A 57 0.90 3.21 -4.23
C ALA A 57 2.15 2.39 -4.57
N PHE A 58 2.68 1.70 -3.56
CA PHE A 58 3.70 0.68 -3.75
C PHE A 58 3.35 -0.57 -2.95
N PHE A 59 3.71 -1.71 -3.53
CA PHE A 59 3.58 -3.04 -2.95
C PHE A 59 4.96 -3.69 -2.98
N ILE A 60 5.37 -4.30 -1.87
CA ILE A 60 6.65 -5.02 -1.77
C ILE A 60 6.35 -6.40 -1.20
N ASP A 61 6.76 -7.43 -1.93
CA ASP A 61 6.82 -8.79 -1.38
C ASP A 61 8.11 -8.94 -0.58
N VAL A 62 7.94 -9.22 0.71
CA VAL A 62 9.02 -9.32 1.69
C VAL A 62 9.10 -10.72 2.30
N GLY A 63 8.36 -11.68 1.72
CA GLY A 63 8.37 -13.09 2.10
C GLY A 63 9.77 -13.72 2.00
N ASN A 64 10.59 -13.22 1.07
CA ASN A 64 12.05 -13.40 1.08
C ASN A 64 12.69 -12.27 1.90
N ARG A 65 12.79 -12.47 3.22
CA ARG A 65 13.33 -11.49 4.17
C ARG A 65 14.78 -11.04 3.89
N GLU A 66 15.50 -11.76 3.02
CA GLU A 66 16.78 -11.33 2.43
C GLU A 66 16.69 -10.03 1.59
N VAL A 67 15.49 -9.44 1.42
CA VAL A 67 15.28 -8.16 0.74
C VAL A 67 14.96 -6.99 1.70
N VAL A 68 14.68 -7.23 2.98
CA VAL A 68 14.19 -6.16 3.89
C VAL A 68 15.03 -5.85 5.13
N GLU A 69 15.71 -6.80 5.73
CA GLU A 69 16.41 -6.59 7.01
C GLU A 69 17.94 -6.56 6.85
N PRO A 70 18.66 -5.47 6.45
CA PRO A 70 18.37 -4.03 6.24
C PRO A 70 18.66 -3.52 4.79
N LEU A 71 18.07 -4.11 3.75
CA LEU A 71 18.82 -4.63 2.57
C LEU A 71 18.75 -3.80 1.27
N LEU A 72 19.66 -2.85 1.14
CA LEU A 72 20.59 -2.97 0.02
C LEU A 72 22.00 -2.92 0.64
N PRO A 73 22.73 -4.05 0.78
CA PRO A 73 24.05 -4.03 0.19
C PRO A 73 23.82 -3.53 -1.24
N VAL A 74 24.61 -2.56 -1.71
CA VAL A 74 24.46 -1.87 -3.01
C VAL A 74 24.25 -2.81 -4.23
N ASN A 75 24.37 -4.13 -4.05
CA ASN A 75 24.37 -5.18 -5.06
C ASN A 75 23.15 -6.13 -5.01
N THR A 76 22.14 -5.93 -4.16
CA THR A 76 20.91 -6.75 -4.27
C THR A 76 20.09 -6.26 -5.46
N GLU A 77 19.91 -7.13 -6.46
CA GLU A 77 19.04 -6.82 -7.60
C GLU A 77 17.57 -6.79 -7.13
N LEU A 78 17.00 -5.58 -7.14
CA LEU A 78 15.57 -5.38 -6.99
C LEU A 78 14.92 -5.53 -8.36
N THR A 79 14.06 -6.52 -8.50
CA THR A 79 13.15 -6.59 -9.64
C THR A 79 11.99 -5.64 -9.38
N TYR A 80 11.85 -4.63 -10.25
CA TYR A 80 10.70 -3.74 -10.22
C TYR A 80 9.82 -4.02 -11.43
N ASP A 81 8.60 -4.45 -11.15
CA ASP A 81 7.57 -4.59 -12.16
C ASP A 81 6.73 -3.32 -12.19
N ASN A 82 6.82 -2.59 -13.31
CA ASN A 82 5.89 -1.51 -13.56
C ASN A 82 4.47 -2.08 -13.61
N TYR A 83 3.60 -1.56 -12.77
CA TYR A 83 2.18 -1.89 -12.85
C TYR A 83 1.57 -1.20 -14.08
N THR A 84 1.55 -1.90 -15.21
CA THR A 84 1.12 -1.37 -16.52
C THR A 84 -0.40 -1.38 -16.72
N SER A 85 -1.18 -1.50 -15.65
CA SER A 85 -2.64 -1.49 -15.67
C SER A 85 -3.19 -0.45 -14.69
N CYS A 86 -4.51 -0.25 -14.64
CA CYS A 86 -5.13 0.78 -13.78
C CYS A 86 -4.70 2.23 -14.10
N PHE A 87 -4.64 2.62 -15.36
CA PHE A 87 -4.44 4.03 -15.73
C PHE A 87 -5.68 4.85 -15.36
N GLN A 88 -5.51 5.86 -14.51
CA GLN A 88 -6.61 6.75 -14.15
C GLN A 88 -7.13 7.49 -15.39
N GLN A 89 -8.46 7.59 -15.51
CA GLN A 89 -9.16 8.22 -16.64
C GLN A 89 -9.86 9.54 -16.24
N ASP A 90 -9.60 10.00 -15.02
CA ASP A 90 -10.22 11.16 -14.38
C ASP A 90 -9.14 11.95 -13.61
N ASN A 91 -9.51 13.00 -12.87
CA ASN A 91 -8.56 13.83 -12.12
C ASN A 91 -8.65 13.68 -10.59
N ASP A 92 -9.54 12.84 -10.05
CA ASP A 92 -9.88 12.80 -8.63
C ASP A 92 -9.79 11.42 -7.96
N ASN A 93 -9.58 10.33 -8.73
CA ASN A 93 -9.59 8.97 -8.17
C ASN A 93 -8.21 8.36 -7.88
N CYS A 94 -7.11 9.12 -7.94
CA CYS A 94 -5.75 8.58 -7.73
C CYS A 94 -5.62 7.80 -6.40
N GLY A 95 -6.19 8.34 -5.32
CA GLY A 95 -6.19 7.66 -4.01
C GLY A 95 -7.05 6.40 -3.99
N LEU A 96 -8.19 6.39 -4.69
CA LEU A 96 -9.03 5.20 -4.81
C LEU A 96 -8.32 4.09 -5.60
N TRP A 97 -7.71 4.44 -6.73
CA TRP A 97 -6.95 3.52 -7.56
C TRP A 97 -5.77 2.92 -6.81
N CYS A 98 -5.07 3.71 -5.99
CA CYS A 98 -4.06 3.21 -5.06
C CYS A 98 -4.61 2.08 -4.16
N LEU A 99 -5.76 2.28 -3.51
CA LEU A 99 -6.35 1.28 -2.63
C LEU A 99 -6.76 0.00 -3.38
N ILE A 100 -7.29 0.15 -4.60
CA ILE A 100 -7.73 -0.98 -5.42
C ILE A 100 -6.53 -1.80 -5.89
N VAL A 101 -5.49 -1.15 -6.43
CA VAL A 101 -4.27 -1.85 -6.86
C VAL A 101 -3.62 -2.59 -5.69
N LEU A 102 -3.52 -1.94 -4.52
CA LEU A 102 -3.00 -2.61 -3.33
C LEU A 102 -3.82 -3.85 -2.95
N GLU A 103 -5.16 -3.77 -2.94
CA GLU A 103 -6.00 -4.92 -2.61
C GLU A 103 -5.95 -6.02 -3.68
N LEU A 104 -5.87 -5.66 -4.96
CA LEU A 104 -5.69 -6.63 -6.06
C LEU A 104 -4.35 -7.37 -5.92
N SER A 105 -3.25 -6.66 -5.67
CA SER A 105 -1.94 -7.27 -5.43
C SER A 105 -1.96 -8.20 -4.21
N LEU A 106 -2.63 -7.80 -3.14
CA LEU A 106 -2.76 -8.64 -1.93
C LEU A 106 -3.56 -9.93 -2.16
N THR A 107 -4.53 -9.89 -3.09
CA THR A 107 -5.39 -11.02 -3.41
C THR A 107 -4.92 -11.83 -4.62
N GLY A 108 -3.84 -11.39 -5.29
CA GLY A 108 -3.37 -11.98 -6.54
C GLY A 108 -4.38 -11.86 -7.69
N MET A 109 -5.35 -10.95 -7.58
CA MET A 109 -6.39 -10.78 -8.60
C MET A 109 -5.92 -9.83 -9.70
N PRO A 110 -6.23 -10.13 -10.97
CA PRO A 110 -5.86 -9.25 -12.08
C PRO A 110 -6.72 -7.98 -12.09
N TRP A 111 -6.15 -6.91 -12.63
CA TRP A 111 -6.90 -5.70 -12.96
C TRP A 111 -7.97 -5.98 -14.02
N HIS A 112 -9.13 -5.31 -13.90
CA HIS A 112 -10.20 -5.39 -14.90
C HIS A 112 -10.80 -4.02 -15.22
N LYS A 113 -10.96 -3.70 -16.51
CA LYS A 113 -11.51 -2.40 -16.97
C LYS A 113 -12.94 -2.13 -16.48
N GLY A 114 -13.70 -3.16 -16.11
CA GLY A 114 -15.02 -3.00 -15.51
C GLY A 114 -15.01 -2.22 -14.20
N LEU A 115 -13.87 -2.15 -13.49
CA LEU A 115 -13.72 -1.41 -12.24
C LEU A 115 -13.99 0.10 -12.40
N TYR A 116 -13.71 0.68 -13.58
CA TYR A 116 -14.03 2.08 -13.87
C TYR A 116 -15.54 2.37 -13.74
N LYS A 117 -16.40 1.40 -14.07
CA LYS A 117 -17.87 1.56 -13.95
C LYS A 117 -18.35 1.43 -12.50
N LEU A 118 -17.49 0.98 -11.58
CA LEU A 118 -17.82 0.70 -10.19
C LEU A 118 -17.26 1.74 -9.22
N VAL A 119 -16.70 2.86 -9.70
CA VAL A 119 -16.07 3.89 -8.85
C VAL A 119 -16.96 4.32 -7.66
N PRO A 120 -18.26 4.66 -7.84
CA PRO A 120 -19.12 5.04 -6.72
C PRO A 120 -19.25 3.92 -5.67
N TYR A 121 -19.44 2.69 -6.12
CA TYR A 121 -19.52 1.52 -5.25
C TYR A 121 -18.20 1.26 -4.51
N LEU A 122 -17.06 1.37 -5.21
CA LEU A 122 -15.74 1.15 -4.64
C LEU A 122 -15.41 2.18 -3.56
N ARG A 123 -15.76 3.46 -3.79
CA ARG A 123 -15.65 4.52 -2.76
C ARG A 123 -16.46 4.16 -1.51
N LEU A 124 -17.72 3.76 -1.68
CA LEU A 124 -18.60 3.38 -0.58
C LEU A 124 -18.08 2.12 0.15
N ARG A 125 -17.59 1.12 -0.58
CA ARG A 125 -17.02 -0.11 -0.03
C ARG A 125 -15.83 0.19 0.88
N PHE A 126 -14.88 1.02 0.44
CA PHE A 126 -13.73 1.38 1.28
C PHE A 126 -14.14 2.25 2.48
N LEU A 127 -15.13 3.13 2.33
CA LEU A 127 -15.68 3.88 3.45
C LEU A 127 -16.32 2.95 4.49
N SER A 128 -17.15 2.00 4.04
CA SER A 128 -17.82 1.01 4.90
C SER A 128 -16.82 0.14 5.66
N LEU A 129 -15.73 -0.28 5.02
CA LEU A 129 -14.62 -0.98 5.68
C LEU A 129 -13.99 -0.13 6.80
N CYS A 130 -13.79 1.17 6.56
CA CYS A 130 -13.28 2.08 7.58
C CYS A 130 -14.26 2.27 8.74
N LEU A 131 -15.56 2.35 8.47
CA LEU A 131 -16.58 2.46 9.51
C LEU A 131 -16.56 1.24 10.42
N GLY A 132 -16.58 0.02 9.86
CA GLY A 132 -16.50 -1.20 10.65
C GLY A 132 -15.24 -1.26 11.52
N TYR A 133 -14.08 -0.88 10.97
CA TYR A 133 -12.84 -0.80 11.75
C TYR A 133 -12.91 0.20 12.90
N VAL A 134 -13.53 1.37 12.71
CA VAL A 134 -13.67 2.37 13.77
C VAL A 134 -14.64 1.89 14.85
N GLU A 135 -15.74 1.25 14.47
CA GLU A 135 -16.74 0.70 15.39
C GLU A 135 -16.17 -0.44 16.25
N GLU A 136 -15.38 -1.34 15.67
CA GLU A 136 -14.74 -2.45 16.39
C GLU A 136 -13.67 -2.00 17.39
N LYS A 137 -13.06 -0.82 17.19
CA LYS A 137 -11.96 -0.29 18.01
C LYS A 137 -12.42 0.80 18.99
N ARG A 138 -13.72 1.13 19.01
CA ARG A 138 -14.33 2.08 19.95
C ARG A 138 -14.56 1.44 21.31
#